data_AF-A0A8J7D171-F1
#
_entry.id   AF-A0A8J7D171-F1
#
_cell.length_a   1.000
_cell.length_b   1.000
_cell.length_c   1.000
_cell.angle_alpha   90.00
_cell.angle_beta   90.00
_cell.angle_gamma   90.00
#
_symmetry.space_group_name_H-M   'P 1'
#
loop_
_entity.id
_entity.type
_entity.pdbx_description
1 polymer ?
#
loop_
_entity_poly.entity_id
_entity_poly.type
_entity_poly.pdbx_seq_one_letter_code
_entity_poly.pdbx_strand_id
1 'polypeptide(L)' 'MSKIHILNGAQPYEFAPGKLNKTLAERAKATFEAQGHEVR' A
#
# COMPACT_ATOMS: atom_id res chain seq x y z
N MET A 1 16.69 -8.63 -2.24
CA MET A 1 15.54 -9.31 -1.61
C MET A 1 15.40 -8.71 -0.21
N SER A 2 14.31 -7.98 0.04
CA SER A 2 14.12 -7.21 1.28
C SER A 2 12.70 -7.43 1.79
N LYS A 3 12.51 -7.34 3.12
CA LYS A 3 11.20 -7.34 3.75
C LYS A 3 10.69 -5.90 3.83
N ILE A 4 9.52 -5.64 3.25
CA ILE A 4 8.90 -4.31 3.19
C ILE A 4 7.59 -4.33 3.97
N HIS A 5 7.38 -3.34 4.83
CA HIS A 5 6.11 -3.14 5.51
C HIS A 5 5.42 -1.88 5.00
N ILE A 6 4.23 -2.01 4.42
CA ILE A 6 3.43 -0.89 3.93
C ILE A 6 2.37 -0.55 4.97
N LEU A 7 2.61 0.53 5.71
CA LEU A 7 1.61 1.11 6.61
C LEU A 7 0.69 2.04 5.81
N ASN A 8 -0.50 1.56 5.44
CA ASN A 8 -1.50 2.40 4.78
C ASN A 8 -2.19 3.34 5.80
N GLY A 9 -1.72 4.58 5.89
CA GLY A 9 -2.27 5.62 6.77
C GLY A 9 -3.59 6.23 6.28
N ALA A 10 -4.41 5.50 5.51
CA ALA A 10 -5.74 5.96 5.14
C ALA A 10 -6.58 6.15 6.42
N GLN A 11 -6.96 7.40 6.70
CA GLN A 11 -7.87 7.75 7.78
C GLN A 11 -9.14 8.32 7.16
N PRO A 12 -10.19 7.50 6.96
CA PRO A 12 -11.41 7.96 6.31
C PRO A 12 -12.10 9.05 7.13
N TYR A 13 -12.49 10.13 6.45
CA TYR A 13 -13.40 11.15 6.95
C TYR A 13 -14.29 11.66 5.81
N GLU A 14 -15.27 12.51 6.12
CA GLU A 14 -16.35 12.91 5.21
C GLU A 14 -15.88 13.35 3.81
N PHE A 15 -14.78 14.10 3.73
CA PHE A 15 -14.25 14.62 2.46
C PHE A 15 -13.09 13.80 1.90
N ALA A 16 -12.60 12.79 2.62
CA ALA A 16 -11.54 11.90 2.15
C ALA A 16 -11.84 10.44 2.52
N PRO A 17 -12.43 9.66 1.61
CA PRO A 17 -12.81 8.28 1.89
C PRO A 17 -11.62 7.29 1.90
N GLY A 18 -10.38 7.76 1.73
CA GLY A 18 -9.17 6.92 1.76
C GLY A 18 -8.97 5.97 0.57
N LYS A 19 -9.85 6.02 -0.46
CA LYS A 19 -9.80 5.11 -1.62
C LYS A 19 -8.50 5.19 -2.41
N LEU A 20 -7.96 6.40 -2.58
CA LEU A 20 -6.71 6.59 -3.30
C LEU A 20 -5.53 5.96 -2.54
N ASN A 21 -5.42 6.19 -1.24
CA ASN A 21 -4.39 5.58 -0.39
C ASN A 21 -4.44 4.04 -0.45
N LYS A 22 -5.64 3.46 -0.35
CA LYS A 22 -5.82 2.01 -0.52
C LYS A 22 -5.32 1.52 -1.88
N THR A 23 -5.72 2.21 -2.96
CA THR A 23 -5.30 1.85 -4.32
C THR A 23 -3.78 1.93 -4.49
N LEU A 24 -3.14 2.94 -3.93
CA LEU A 24 -1.69 3.10 -4.00
C LEU A 24 -0.95 2.07 -3.15
N ALA A 25 -1.46 1.74 -1.96
CA ALA A 25 -0.90 0.68 -1.12
C ALA A 25 -0.94 -0.69 -1.82
N GLU A 26 -2.05 -1.01 -2.49
CA GLU A 26 -2.21 -2.24 -3.28
C GLU A 26 -1.26 -2.27 -4.49
N ARG A 27 -1.14 -1.15 -5.23
CA ARG A 27 -0.20 -1.06 -6.36
C ARG A 27 1.25 -1.16 -5.93
N ALA A 28 1.60 -0.54 -4.81
CA ALA A 28 2.94 -0.63 -4.24
C ALA A 28 3.27 -2.07 -3.85
N LYS A 29 2.34 -2.76 -3.17
CA LYS A 29 2.49 -4.18 -2.84
C LYS A 29 2.76 -5.02 -4.10
N ALA A 30 1.89 -4.92 -5.12
CA ALA A 30 2.05 -5.68 -6.36
C ALA A 30 3.38 -5.39 -7.07
N THR A 31 3.81 -4.12 -7.07
CA THR A 31 5.06 -3.70 -7.71
C THR A 31 6.28 -4.28 -7.01
N PHE A 32 6.32 -4.25 -5.68
CA PHE A 32 7.45 -4.77 -4.91
C PHE A 32 7.48 -6.30 -4.89
N GLU A 33 6.32 -6.97 -4.85
CA GLU A 33 6.24 -8.43 -5.00
C GLU A 33 6.76 -8.87 -6.38
N ALA A 34 6.42 -8.15 -7.45
CA ALA A 34 6.94 -8.43 -8.80
C ALA A 34 8.46 -8.25 -8.92
N GLN A 35 9.07 -7.44 -8.06
CA GLN A 35 10.53 -7.26 -7.95
C GLN A 35 11.19 -8.32 -7.04
N GLY A 36 10.41 -9.23 -6.46
CA GLY A 36 10.90 -10.30 -5.59
C GLY A 36 11.08 -9.88 -4.12
N HIS A 37 10.43 -8.82 -3.66
CA HIS A 37 10.40 -8.45 -2.24
C HIS A 37 9.27 -9.17 -1.49
N GLU A 38 9.48 -9.44 -0.20
CA GLU A 38 8.43 -9.90 0.71
C GLU A 38 7.72 -8.66 1.27
N VAL A 39 6.40 -8.53 1.08
CA VAL A 39 5.63 -7.33 1.46
C VAL A 39 4.53 -7.67 2.47
N ARG A 40 4.43 -6.87 3.54
CA ARG A 40 3.37 -6.94 4.55
C ARG A 40 2.59 -5.65 4.68
#